data_AF-A0A4Y3VF08-F1
#
_entry.id   AF-A0A4Y3VF08-F1
#
_cell.length_a   1.000
_cell.length_b   1.000
_cell.length_c   1.000
_cell.angle_alpha   90.00
_cell.angle_beta   90.00
_cell.angle_gamma   90.00
#
_symmetry.space_group_name_H-M   'P 1'
#
loop_
_entity.id
_entity.type
_entity.pdbx_description
1 polymer ?
#
loop_
_entity_poly.entity_id
_entity_poly.type
_entity_poly.pdbx_seq_one_letter_code
_entity_poly.pdbx_strand_id
1 'polypeptide(L)'
;MTRDAEAYLGEDVTDAVVTVSAYFDDAQRQATKEAGEIAGLNVLRIINEPTAAALAYGLDKENDQTVLVFDLGGGTFDVSLLL
;
A
#
# COMPACT_ATOMS: atom_id res chain seq x y z
N MET A 1 3.48 -13.39 3.16
CA MET A 1 2.70 -12.28 3.76
C MET A 1 1.46 -12.80 4.47
N THR A 2 0.41 -13.28 3.79
CA THR A 2 -0.81 -13.78 4.48
C THR A 2 -0.50 -14.82 5.54
N ARG A 3 0.23 -15.90 5.17
CA ARG A 3 0.66 -16.94 6.12
C ARG A 3 1.49 -16.41 7.29
N ASP A 4 2.30 -15.37 7.06
CA ASP A 4 3.14 -14.79 8.11
C ASP A 4 2.27 -13.98 9.09
N ALA A 5 1.28 -13.24 8.57
CA ALA A 5 0.31 -12.50 9.38
C ALA A 5 -0.60 -13.45 10.18
N GLU A 6 -1.10 -14.52 9.54
CA GLU A 6 -1.89 -15.57 10.20
C GLU A 6 -1.09 -16.27 11.29
N ALA A 7 0.18 -16.61 11.04
CA ALA A 7 1.05 -17.21 12.04
C ALA A 7 1.31 -16.27 13.24
N TYR A 8 1.35 -14.96 13.00
CA TYR A 8 1.53 -13.96 14.05
C TYR A 8 0.24 -13.73 14.87
N LEU A 9 -0.92 -13.67 14.21
CA LEU A 9 -2.22 -13.40 14.84
C LEU A 9 -2.88 -14.63 15.45
N GLY A 10 -2.58 -15.82 14.92
CA GLY A 10 -3.19 -17.09 15.34
C GLY A 10 -4.61 -17.32 14.79
N GLU A 11 -5.03 -16.53 13.80
CA GLU A 11 -6.33 -16.61 13.12
C GLU A 11 -6.19 -16.34 11.62
N ASP A 12 -7.22 -16.71 10.86
CA ASP A 12 -7.26 -16.52 9.41
C ASP A 12 -7.33 -15.02 9.06
N VAL A 13 -6.58 -14.61 8.02
CA VAL A 13 -6.59 -13.22 7.52
C VAL A 13 -7.34 -13.16 6.20
N THR A 14 -8.53 -12.56 6.24
CA THR A 14 -9.43 -12.51 5.07
C THR A 14 -9.42 -11.19 4.32
N ASP A 15 -9.03 -10.09 4.97
CA ASP A 15 -9.17 -8.74 4.43
C ASP A 15 -7.82 -8.03 4.35
N ALA A 16 -7.59 -7.27 3.28
CA ALA A 16 -6.34 -6.57 3.06
C ALA A 16 -6.48 -5.21 2.38
N VAL A 17 -5.56 -4.31 2.71
CA VAL A 17 -5.25 -3.11 1.93
C VAL A 17 -3.92 -3.37 1.23
N VAL A 18 -3.85 -3.14 -0.08
CA VAL A 18 -2.68 -3.45 -0.89
C VAL A 18 -2.12 -2.17 -1.50
N THR A 19 -0.81 -1.98 -1.43
CA THR A 19 -0.11 -0.83 -2.01
C THR A 19 0.21 -1.07 -3.49
N VAL A 20 0.23 0.01 -4.27
CA VAL A 20 0.71 0.03 -5.66
C VAL A 20 1.54 1.29 -5.92
N SER A 21 2.40 1.24 -6.94
CA SER A 21 3.11 2.43 -7.42
C SER A 21 2.13 3.54 -7.79
N ALA A 22 2.52 4.78 -7.53
CA ALA A 22 1.68 5.95 -7.80
C ALA A 22 1.36 6.11 -9.29
N TYR A 23 2.23 5.61 -10.17
CA TYR A 23 2.08 5.73 -11.63
C TYR A 23 1.33 4.57 -12.28
N PHE A 24 0.84 3.61 -11.49
CA PHE A 24 0.02 2.52 -12.04
C PHE A 24 -1.27 3.07 -12.66
N ASP A 25 -1.53 2.65 -13.90
CA ASP A 25 -2.79 2.90 -14.58
C ASP A 25 -3.92 2.02 -14.03
N ASP A 26 -5.14 2.25 -14.52
CA ASP A 26 -6.32 1.54 -14.04
C ASP A 26 -6.25 0.03 -14.29
N ALA A 27 -5.63 -0.40 -15.39
CA ALA A 27 -5.49 -1.82 -15.72
C ALA A 27 -4.52 -2.52 -14.76
N GLN A 28 -3.39 -1.88 -14.46
CA GLN A 28 -2.40 -2.40 -13.51
C GLN A 28 -2.95 -2.44 -12.08
N ARG A 29 -3.74 -1.43 -11.68
CA ARG A 29 -4.44 -1.41 -10.39
C ARG A 29 -5.44 -2.55 -10.28
N GLN A 30 -6.26 -2.74 -11.30
CA GLN A 30 -7.25 -3.79 -11.35
C GLN A 30 -6.59 -5.18 -11.32
N ALA A 31 -5.53 -5.39 -12.10
CA ALA A 31 -4.77 -6.63 -12.08
C ALA A 31 -4.17 -6.93 -10.69
N THR A 32 -3.70 -5.90 -9.97
CA THR A 32 -3.19 -6.07 -8.61
C THR A 32 -4.30 -6.44 -7.63
N LYS A 33 -5.48 -5.83 -7.76
CA LYS A 33 -6.65 -6.20 -6.96
C LYS A 33 -7.06 -7.65 -7.19
N GLU A 34 -7.17 -8.05 -8.45
CA GLU A 34 -7.50 -9.43 -8.85
C GLU A 34 -6.47 -10.42 -8.32
N ALA A 35 -5.17 -10.07 -8.32
CA ALA A 35 -4.14 -10.92 -7.73
C ALA A 35 -4.38 -11.17 -6.24
N GLY A 36 -4.85 -10.16 -5.49
CA GLY A 36 -5.26 -10.30 -4.09
C GLY A 36 -6.48 -11.21 -3.92
N GLU A 37 -7.50 -11.04 -4.77
CA GLU A 37 -8.71 -11.88 -4.76
C GLU A 37 -8.39 -13.35 -5.10
N ILE A 38 -7.52 -13.60 -6.08
CA ILE A 38 -7.01 -14.94 -6.43
C ILE A 38 -6.23 -15.55 -5.26
N ALA A 39 -5.54 -14.73 -4.46
CA ALA A 39 -4.86 -15.17 -3.25
C ALA A 39 -5.80 -15.43 -2.05
N GLY A 40 -7.11 -15.27 -2.23
CA GLY A 40 -8.12 -15.52 -1.19
C GLY A 40 -8.36 -14.33 -0.27
N LEU A 41 -7.89 -13.13 -0.62
CA LEU A 41 -8.08 -11.91 0.17
C LEU A 41 -9.22 -11.06 -0.40
N ASN A 42 -10.06 -10.55 0.48
CA ASN A 42 -10.94 -9.43 0.17
C ASN A 42 -10.13 -8.13 0.17
N VAL A 43 -9.84 -7.61 -1.03
CA VAL A 43 -9.05 -6.38 -1.19
C VAL A 43 -9.95 -5.16 -0.94
N LEU A 44 -9.90 -4.65 0.30
CA LEU A 44 -10.72 -3.53 0.76
C LEU A 44 -10.36 -2.21 0.07
N ARG A 45 -9.07 -2.01 -0.21
CA ARG A 45 -8.56 -0.79 -0.85
C ARG A 45 -7.23 -1.05 -1.53
N ILE A 46 -7.05 -0.44 -2.70
CA ILE A 46 -5.75 -0.20 -3.31
C ILE A 46 -5.30 1.22 -2.92
N ILE A 47 -4.11 1.37 -2.36
CA ILE A 47 -3.55 2.66 -1.97
C ILE A 47 -2.21 2.89 -2.65
N ASN A 48 -1.88 4.15 -2.96
CA ASN A 48 -0.57 4.48 -3.52
C ASN A 48 0.51 4.34 -2.45
N GLU A 49 1.65 3.76 -2.81
CA GLU A 49 2.85 3.64 -1.97
C GLU A 49 3.24 4.95 -1.29
N PRO A 50 3.43 6.09 -1.99
CA PRO A 50 3.82 7.33 -1.33
C PRO A 50 2.74 7.87 -0.38
N THR A 51 1.45 7.60 -0.66
CA THR A 51 0.36 7.97 0.26
C THR A 51 0.39 7.11 1.51
N ALA A 52 0.63 5.80 1.39
CA ALA A 52 0.80 4.92 2.55
C ALA A 52 2.01 5.33 3.40
N ALA A 53 3.13 5.67 2.76
CA ALA A 53 4.33 6.17 3.45
C ALA A 53 4.06 7.48 4.20
N ALA A 54 3.32 8.41 3.59
CA ALA A 54 2.97 9.66 4.25
C ALA A 54 1.97 9.49 5.40
N LEU A 55 0.99 8.60 5.28
CA LEU A 55 0.09 8.24 6.38
C LEU A 55 0.88 7.67 7.56
N ALA A 56 1.86 6.79 7.30
CA ALA A 56 2.73 6.25 8.34
C ALA A 56 3.61 7.34 8.97
N TYR A 57 4.16 8.26 8.17
CA TYR A 57 4.95 9.39 8.68
C TYR A 57 4.11 10.34 9.55
N GLY A 58 2.87 10.61 9.14
CA GLY A 58 1.96 11.55 9.79
C GLY A 58 1.27 11.03 11.06
N LEU A 59 1.27 9.72 11.32
CA LEU A 59 0.51 9.11 12.42
C LEU A 59 0.82 9.72 13.80
N ASP A 60 2.08 10.08 14.04
CA ASP A 60 2.56 10.65 15.31
C ASP A 60 2.94 12.14 15.21
N LYS A 61 2.51 12.84 14.14
CA LYS A 61 2.85 14.24 13.88
C LYS A 61 1.62 15.12 14.01
N GLU A 62 1.70 16.14 14.87
CA GLU A 62 0.56 17.02 15.18
C GLU A 62 0.43 18.24 14.25
N ASN A 63 1.37 18.46 13.32
CA ASN A 63 1.40 19.66 12.49
C ASN A 63 1.27 19.33 11.00
N ASP A 64 0.56 20.18 10.27
CA ASP A 64 0.54 20.18 8.80
C ASP A 64 1.96 20.42 8.27
N GLN A 65 2.39 19.54 7.37
CA GLN A 65 3.73 19.57 6.79
C GLN A 65 3.65 19.20 5.32
N THR A 66 4.33 19.99 4.49
CA THR A 66 4.64 19.58 3.13
C THR A 66 5.75 18.54 3.15
N VAL A 67 5.48 17.35 2.61
CA VAL A 67 6.38 16.20 2.63
C VAL A 67 6.68 15.75 1.20
N LEU A 68 7.95 15.52 0.91
CA LEU A 68 8.42 14.89 -0.32
C LEU A 68 8.81 13.45 -0.03
N VAL A 69 8.08 12.50 -0.60
CA VAL A 69 8.38 11.07 -0.50
C VAL A 69 9.20 10.66 -1.72
N PHE A 70 10.38 10.11 -1.46
CA PHE A 70 11.22 9.42 -2.45
C PHE A 70 11.14 7.93 -2.20
N ASP A 71 10.50 7.19 -3.10
CA ASP A 71 10.44 5.73 -3.07
C ASP A 71 11.36 5.16 -4.15
N LEU A 72 12.42 4.48 -3.73
CA LEU A 72 13.42 3.87 -4.61
C LEU A 72 13.37 2.35 -4.44
N GLY A 73 12.53 1.71 -5.24
CA GLY A 73 12.36 0.26 -5.28
C GLY A 73 13.38 -0.44 -6.18
N GLY A 74 13.34 -1.77 -6.20
CA GLY A 74 14.18 -2.59 -7.08
C GLY A 74 13.80 -2.58 -8.56
N GLY A 75 12.62 -2.04 -8.91
CA GLY A 75 12.10 -1.98 -10.28
C GLY A 75 11.27 -0.73 -10.60
N THR A 76 11.02 0.14 -9.62
CA THR A 76 10.23 1.37 -9.76
C THR A 76 10.94 2.49 -8.99
N PHE A 77 10.71 3.73 -9.42
CA PHE A 77 11.19 4.92 -8.73
C PHE A 77 10.08 5.97 -8.76
N ASP A 78 9.55 6.29 -7.58
CA ASP A 78 8.42 7.19 -7.42
C ASP A 78 8.78 8.39 -6.57
N VAL A 79 8.36 9.58 -7.02
CA VAL A 79 8.53 10.83 -6.27
C VAL A 79 7.18 11.50 -6.13
N SER A 80 6.79 11.81 -4.89
CA SER A 80 5.50 12.42 -4.60
C SER A 80 5.64 13.56 -3.61
N LEU A 81 5.12 14.73 -3.99
CA LEU A 81 4.95 15.87 -3.10
C LEU A 81 3.54 15.83 -2.52
N LEU A 82 3.44 15.79 -1.20
CA LEU A 82 2.20 15.80 -0.46
C LEU A 82 2.14 17.10 0.35
N LEU A 83 1.04 17.83 0.18
CA LEU A 83 0.82 19.15 0.77
C LEU A 83 0.00 19.04 2.05
#